data_AF-A0A965ZRM1-F1
#
_entry.id   AF-A0A965ZRM1-F1
#
_cell.length_a   1.000
_cell.length_b   1.000
_cell.length_c   1.000
_cell.angle_alpha   90.00
_cell.angle_beta   90.00
_cell.angle_gamma   90.00
#
_symmetry.space_group_name_H-M   'P 1'
#
loop_
_entity.id
_entity.type
_entity.pdbx_description
1 polymer ?
#
loop_
_entity_poly.entity_id
_entity_poly.type
_entity_poly.pdbx_seq_one_letter_code
_entity_poly.pdbx_strand_id
1 'polypeptide(L)' 'MRIAFALVAFLALAACASQEPVDSNPLTQCTEPRPQVCTMEYAPACATLIAGGQKEYASGCNACADDAVAGYLPGPCPE' A
#
# COMPACT_ATOMS: atom_id res chain seq x y z
N MET A 1 45.56 -17.80 11.19
CA MET A 1 45.15 -17.02 9.99
C MET A 1 44.01 -17.65 9.19
N ARG A 2 44.01 -18.97 8.91
CA ARG A 2 42.91 -19.63 8.16
C ARG A 2 41.55 -19.61 8.87
N ILE A 3 41.53 -19.74 10.20
CA ILE A 3 40.29 -19.74 11.01
C ILE A 3 39.67 -18.34 11.09
N ALA A 4 40.50 -17.29 11.15
CA ALA A 4 40.02 -15.90 11.15
C ALA A 4 39.36 -15.52 9.81
N PHE A 5 39.92 -15.98 8.68
CA PHE A 5 39.30 -15.81 7.37
C PHE A 5 37.96 -16.55 7.23
N ALA A 6 37.84 -17.74 7.82
CA ALA A 6 36.58 -18.50 7.82
C ALA A 6 35.48 -17.81 8.64
N LEU A 7 35.83 -17.22 9.79
CA LEU A 7 34.88 -16.47 10.63
C LEU A 7 34.38 -15.17 9.97
N VAL A 8 35.27 -14.44 9.29
CA VAL A 8 34.90 -13.23 8.55
C VAL A 8 34.03 -13.57 7.34
N ALA A 9 34.32 -14.67 6.65
CA ALA A 9 33.48 -15.15 5.55
C ALA A 9 32.08 -15.55 6.04
N PHE A 10 31.96 -16.21 7.20
CA PHE A 10 30.65 -16.64 7.75
C PHE A 10 29.76 -15.46 8.16
N LEU A 11 30.34 -14.38 8.70
CA LEU A 11 29.58 -13.16 9.05
C LEU A 11 29.04 -12.41 7.83
N ALA A 12 29.69 -12.50 6.68
CA ALA A 12 29.27 -11.80 5.47
C ALA A 12 28.00 -12.39 4.81
N LEU A 13 27.65 -13.66 5.09
CA LEU A 13 26.47 -14.30 4.50
C LEU A 13 25.14 -13.99 5.21
N ALA A 14 25.16 -13.35 6.39
CA ALA A 14 23.95 -13.06 7.17
C ALA A 14 23.32 -11.68 6.88
N ALA A 15 23.90 -10.88 5.97
CA ALA A 15 23.57 -9.45 5.83
C ALA A 15 22.42 -9.12 4.84
N CYS A 16 21.79 -10.10 4.20
CA CYS A 16 20.68 -9.86 3.26
C CYS A 16 19.39 -10.52 3.74
N ALA A 17 18.76 -9.96 4.77
CA ALA A 17 17.36 -10.24 5.08
C ALA A 17 16.65 -8.94 5.47
N SER A 18 16.62 -7.98 4.55
CA SER A 18 15.71 -6.83 4.66
C SER A 18 14.31 -7.28 4.30
N GLN A 19 13.54 -7.68 5.31
CA GLN A 19 12.12 -7.94 5.20
C GLN A 19 11.42 -6.62 5.49
N GLU A 20 11.05 -5.87 4.44
CA GLU A 20 10.10 -4.78 4.64
C GLU A 20 8.76 -5.41 5.08
N PRO A 21 8.09 -4.86 6.09
CA PRO A 21 6.76 -5.29 6.46
C PRO A 21 5.84 -4.96 5.27
N VAL A 22 5.60 -5.97 4.43
CA VAL A 22 4.55 -5.91 3.42
C VAL A 22 3.24 -5.91 4.20
N ASP A 23 2.64 -4.73 4.35
CA ASP A 23 1.28 -4.58 4.84
C ASP A 23 0.41 -5.54 4.03
N SER A 24 0.04 -6.65 4.66
CA SER A 24 -0.69 -7.75 4.03
C SER A 24 -2.17 -7.37 3.82
N ASN A 25 -2.52 -6.12 4.11
CA ASN A 25 -3.82 -5.58 3.87
C ASN A 25 -3.86 -5.01 2.44
N PRO A 26 -4.63 -5.61 1.52
CA PRO A 26 -4.78 -5.05 0.18
C PRO A 26 -5.49 -3.67 0.21
N LEU A 27 -6.10 -3.30 1.35
CA LEU A 27 -6.79 -2.04 1.55
C LEU A 27 -5.81 -0.91 1.86
N THR A 28 -5.78 0.09 0.98
CA THR A 28 -5.12 1.37 1.23
C THR A 28 -6.05 2.26 2.04
N GLN A 29 -5.68 2.60 3.27
CA GLN A 29 -6.47 3.49 4.12
C GLN A 29 -6.29 4.95 3.68
N CYS A 30 -7.39 5.69 3.57
CA CYS A 30 -7.31 7.12 3.34
C CYS A 30 -6.97 7.81 4.68
N THR A 31 -5.89 8.61 4.69
CA THR A 31 -5.38 9.33 5.88
C THR A 31 -5.42 10.85 5.67
N GLU A 32 -5.35 11.62 6.77
CA GLU A 32 -5.30 13.08 6.68
C GLU A 32 -3.87 13.60 6.47
N PRO A 33 -3.67 14.68 5.70
CA PRO A 33 -4.68 15.47 4.99
C PRO A 33 -5.16 14.81 3.67
N ARG A 34 -6.47 14.85 3.38
CA ARG A 34 -7.03 14.35 2.10
C ARG A 34 -6.52 15.15 0.89
N PRO A 35 -6.21 14.50 -0.25
CA PRO A 35 -5.88 15.19 -1.48
C PRO A 35 -7.05 16.06 -1.96
N GLN A 36 -6.76 17.31 -2.29
CA GLN A 36 -7.74 18.25 -2.84
C GLN A 36 -7.73 18.32 -4.38
N VAL A 37 -6.65 17.82 -4.98
CA VAL A 37 -6.44 17.81 -6.43
C VAL A 37 -5.91 16.44 -6.82
N CYS A 38 -6.54 15.84 -7.82
CA CYS A 38 -6.09 14.60 -8.44
C CYS A 38 -5.73 14.84 -9.91
N THR A 39 -4.83 14.01 -10.44
CA THR A 39 -4.55 13.96 -11.87
C THR A 39 -5.75 13.37 -12.62
N MET A 40 -5.72 13.42 -13.95
CA MET A 40 -6.70 12.74 -14.81
C MET A 40 -6.35 11.25 -15.02
N GLU A 41 -5.72 10.62 -14.03
CA GLU A 41 -5.39 9.20 -14.08
C GLU A 41 -6.65 8.35 -13.97
N TYR A 42 -6.74 7.32 -14.80
CA TYR A 42 -7.78 6.31 -14.71
C TYR A 42 -7.15 4.98 -14.30
N ALA A 43 -7.21 4.70 -13.00
CA ALA A 43 -6.74 3.48 -12.35
C ALA A 43 -7.78 3.07 -11.29
N PRO A 44 -8.91 2.46 -11.70
CA PRO A 44 -10.09 2.29 -10.87
C PRO A 44 -9.79 1.77 -9.46
N ALA A 45 -10.55 2.24 -8.49
CA ALA A 45 -10.40 1.87 -7.09
C ALA A 45 -11.78 1.57 -6.49
N CYS A 46 -11.89 0.43 -5.82
CA CYS A 46 -13.09 0.07 -5.07
C CYS A 46 -12.96 0.59 -3.63
N ALA A 47 -13.64 1.70 -3.35
CA ALA A 47 -13.60 2.38 -2.06
C ALA A 47 -14.62 1.77 -1.08
N THR A 48 -14.23 1.64 0.17
CA THR A 48 -15.12 1.32 1.30
C THR A 48 -15.56 2.63 1.96
N LEU A 49 -16.87 2.85 2.04
CA LEU A 49 -17.46 4.05 2.63
C LEU A 49 -17.50 3.94 4.15
N ILE A 50 -17.35 5.07 4.85
CA ILE A 50 -17.45 5.15 6.32
C ILE A 50 -18.84 4.71 6.80
N ALA A 51 -19.89 5.06 6.04
CA ALA A 51 -21.27 4.64 6.32
C ALA A 51 -21.54 3.15 6.03
N GLY A 52 -20.55 2.43 5.50
CA GLY A 52 -20.69 1.07 5.00
C GLY A 52 -21.02 1.01 3.50
N GLY A 53 -20.73 -0.14 2.89
CA GLY A 53 -20.85 -0.35 1.45
C GLY A 53 -19.59 0.01 0.67
N GLN A 54 -19.65 -0.24 -0.64
CA GLN A 54 -18.56 0.01 -1.58
C GLN A 54 -19.00 0.90 -2.73
N LYS A 55 -18.06 1.66 -3.28
CA LYS A 55 -18.26 2.51 -4.45
C LYS A 55 -16.99 2.57 -5.28
N GLU A 56 -17.14 2.47 -6.59
CA GLU A 56 -16.01 2.61 -7.51
C GLU A 56 -15.68 4.09 -7.76
N TYR A 57 -14.39 4.40 -7.80
CA TYR A 57 -13.83 5.70 -8.14
C TYR A 57 -12.81 5.55 -9.28
N ALA A 58 -12.61 6.62 -10.05
CA ALA A 58 -11.70 6.64 -11.20
C ALA A 58 -10.23 6.35 -10.84
N SER A 59 -9.82 6.72 -9.63
CA SER A 59 -8.49 6.43 -9.08
C SER A 59 -8.52 6.35 -7.56
N GLY A 60 -7.46 5.81 -6.96
CA GLY A 60 -7.26 5.85 -5.50
C GLY A 60 -7.18 7.29 -4.95
N CYS A 61 -6.66 8.24 -5.73
CA CYS A 61 -6.67 9.65 -5.35
C CYS A 61 -8.10 10.18 -5.28
N ASN A 62 -8.92 9.91 -6.31
CA ASN A 62 -10.32 10.34 -6.33
C ASN A 62 -11.14 9.69 -5.21
N ALA A 63 -10.82 8.44 -4.84
CA ALA A 63 -11.42 7.79 -3.67
C ALA A 63 -11.05 8.52 -2.38
N CYS A 64 -9.76 8.76 -2.13
CA CYS A 64 -9.32 9.43 -0.89
C CYS A 64 -9.55 10.95 -0.89
N ALA A 65 -9.98 11.57 -1.98
CA ALA A 65 -10.44 12.96 -2.00
C ALA A 65 -11.87 13.12 -1.46
N ASP A 66 -12.63 12.03 -1.35
CA ASP A 66 -13.98 12.01 -0.80
C ASP A 66 -13.94 11.71 0.70
N ASP A 67 -14.39 12.67 1.52
CA ASP A 67 -14.42 12.55 2.99
C ASP A 67 -15.31 11.40 3.48
N ALA A 68 -16.20 10.87 2.64
CA ALA A 68 -17.04 9.72 2.96
C ALA A 68 -16.30 8.38 2.85
N VAL A 69 -15.04 8.36 2.38
CA VAL A 69 -14.27 7.14 2.12
C VAL A 69 -13.29 6.83 3.27
N ALA A 70 -13.35 5.59 3.76
CA ALA A 70 -12.42 5.08 4.77
C ALA A 70 -11.10 4.57 4.15
N GLY A 71 -11.17 3.97 2.97
CA GLY A 71 -10.04 3.39 2.25
C GLY A 71 -10.49 2.72 0.96
N TYR A 72 -9.55 2.22 0.15
CA TYR A 72 -9.85 1.59 -1.13
C TYR A 72 -8.98 0.37 -1.42
N LEU A 73 -9.48 -0.50 -2.30
CA LEU A 73 -8.73 -1.56 -2.96
C LEU A 73 -8.40 -1.13 -4.40
N PRO A 74 -7.20 -1.44 -4.92
CA PRO A 74 -6.90 -1.22 -6.33
C PRO A 74 -7.76 -2.14 -7.22
N GLY A 75 -8.27 -1.59 -8.31
CA GLY A 75 -9.18 -2.28 -9.25
C GLY A 75 -10.65 -1.86 -9.11
N PRO A 76 -11.49 -2.26 -10.07
CA PRO A 76 -12.93 -1.99 -10.02
C PRO A 76 -13.61 -2.73 -8.87
N CYS A 77 -14.82 -2.31 -8.51
CA CYS A 77 -15.63 -3.07 -7.56
C CYS A 77 -16.14 -4.37 -8.20
N PRO A 78 -16.31 -5.46 -7.42
CA PRO A 78 -16.93 -6.68 -7.91
C PRO A 78 -18.40 -6.43 -8.33
N GLU A 79 -18.84 -7.13 -9.38
CA GLU A 79 -20.25 -7.12 -9.84
C GLU A 79 -21.19 -7.87 -8.89
#